data_AF-M3IKK2-F1
#
_entry.id   AF-M3IKK2-F1
#
_cell.length_a   1.000
_cell.length_b   1.000
_cell.length_c   1.000
_cell.angle_alpha   90.00
_cell.angle_beta   90.00
_cell.angle_gamma   90.00
#
_symmetry.space_group_name_H-M   'P 1'
#
loop_
_entity.id
_entity.type
_entity.pdbx_description
1 polymer ?
#
loop_
_entity_poly.entity_id
_entity_poly.type
_entity_poly.pdbx_seq_one_letter_code
_entity_poly.pdbx_strand_id
1 'polypeptide(L)'
;MNSIWEATQEGSLCVPVKQEWKKILKIKLPGLVVDRFENTEWVYFEKTYRSKIELERLLKERIENDVSVNVDTDRVEKILKDLESKSFSLKKIKKTIFSCLNSSFQIISGGPGTGETTIVAFLLQILNELKQLPSPEKIALVAPTGRAAQRLTESVQENLKKSPRLSKMDF
;
A
#
# COMPACT_ATOMS: atom_id res chain seq x y z
N MET A 1 -7.73 -20.29 27.87
CA MET A 1 -7.48 -19.84 26.48
C MET A 1 -8.58 -18.93 25.95
N ASN A 2 -9.73 -18.73 26.62
CA ASN A 2 -10.81 -17.83 26.16
C ASN A 2 -10.35 -16.46 25.66
N SER A 3 -9.28 -15.90 26.25
CA SER A 3 -8.74 -14.62 25.81
C SER A 3 -8.22 -14.60 24.36
N ILE A 4 -7.84 -15.73 23.75
CA ILE A 4 -7.51 -15.75 22.30
C ILE A 4 -8.78 -15.59 21.46
N TRP A 5 -9.87 -16.21 21.91
CA TRP A 5 -11.16 -16.15 21.25
C TRP A 5 -11.74 -14.74 21.34
N GLU A 6 -11.75 -14.16 22.54
CA GLU A 6 -12.18 -12.78 22.80
C GLU A 6 -11.39 -11.78 21.94
N ALA A 7 -10.06 -11.85 21.96
CA ALA A 7 -9.22 -10.97 21.14
C ALA A 7 -9.50 -11.11 19.63
N THR A 8 -9.83 -12.32 19.16
CA THR A 8 -10.19 -12.54 17.75
C THR A 8 -11.53 -11.90 17.40
N GLN A 9 -12.50 -11.90 18.31
CA GLN A 9 -13.77 -11.18 18.12
C GLN A 9 -13.57 -9.66 18.04
N GLU A 10 -12.54 -9.16 18.72
CA GLU A 10 -12.11 -7.75 18.66
C GLU A 10 -11.22 -7.43 17.45
N GLY A 11 -10.97 -8.41 16.57
CA GLY A 11 -10.20 -8.23 15.33
C GLY A 11 -8.69 -8.52 15.45
N SER A 12 -8.21 -8.99 16.59
CA SER A 12 -6.81 -9.40 16.74
C SER A 12 -6.54 -10.72 16.01
N LEU A 13 -5.43 -10.78 15.25
CA LEU A 13 -5.04 -12.01 14.54
C LEU A 13 -4.39 -13.06 15.46
N CYS A 14 -3.79 -12.59 16.56
CA CYS A 14 -3.04 -13.37 17.53
C CYS A 14 -2.99 -12.67 18.90
N VAL A 15 -2.55 -13.42 19.91
CA VAL A 15 -2.25 -12.88 21.25
C VAL A 15 -0.88 -13.37 21.72
N PRO A 16 -0.18 -12.63 22.59
CA PRO A 16 1.07 -13.11 23.15
C PRO A 16 0.85 -14.38 23.97
N VAL A 17 1.79 -15.32 23.90
CA VAL A 17 1.74 -16.56 24.67
C VAL A 17 1.90 -16.25 26.15
N LYS A 18 0.87 -16.58 26.93
CA LYS A 18 0.89 -16.45 28.40
C LYS A 18 1.69 -17.57 29.04
N GLN A 19 2.28 -17.31 30.21
CA GLN A 19 3.12 -18.30 30.90
C GLN A 19 2.38 -19.60 31.21
N GLU A 20 1.11 -19.48 31.64
CA GLU A 20 0.24 -20.61 31.95
C GLU A 20 -0.05 -21.52 30.73
N TRP A 21 0.12 -21.01 29.50
CA TRP A 21 -0.13 -21.78 28.27
C TRP A 21 1.12 -22.48 27.73
N LYS A 22 2.32 -22.12 28.20
CA LYS A 22 3.58 -22.68 27.66
C LYS A 22 3.63 -24.20 27.72
N LYS A 23 3.08 -24.81 28.78
CA LYS A 23 3.06 -26.28 28.92
C LYS A 23 2.10 -26.94 27.93
N ILE A 24 0.92 -26.35 27.72
CA ILE A 24 -0.11 -26.95 26.87
C ILE A 24 0.19 -26.75 25.37
N LEU A 25 0.74 -25.60 25.00
CA LEU A 25 1.10 -25.30 23.61
C LEU A 25 2.27 -26.16 23.10
N LYS A 26 3.11 -26.70 23.99
CA LYS A 26 4.15 -27.69 23.63
C LYS A 26 3.57 -28.99 23.07
N ILE A 27 2.31 -29.30 23.35
CA ILE A 27 1.63 -30.53 22.92
C ILE A 27 1.10 -30.38 21.48
N LYS A 28 1.33 -29.24 20.80
CA LYS A 28 0.83 -28.94 19.44
C LYS A 28 -0.67 -29.18 19.31
N LEU A 29 -1.45 -28.36 20.03
CA LEU A 29 -2.91 -28.39 19.95
C LEU A 29 -3.38 -28.17 18.50
N PRO A 30 -4.23 -29.04 17.94
CA PRO A 30 -4.78 -28.87 16.61
C PRO A 30 -5.50 -27.52 16.47
N GLY A 31 -5.29 -26.83 15.34
CA GLY A 31 -5.92 -25.54 15.05
C GLY A 31 -5.26 -24.32 15.70
N LEU A 32 -4.19 -24.50 16.49
CA LEU A 32 -3.37 -23.41 17.02
C LEU A 32 -1.96 -23.47 16.46
N VAL A 33 -1.41 -22.30 16.17
CA VAL A 33 -0.02 -22.15 15.73
C VAL A 33 0.69 -21.18 16.66
N VAL A 34 1.89 -21.55 17.09
CA VAL A 34 2.79 -20.64 17.83
C VAL A 34 3.88 -20.19 16.88
N ASP A 35 4.02 -18.88 16.74
CA ASP A 35 5.07 -18.23 15.95
C ASP A 35 5.85 -17.24 16.83
N ARG A 36 7.06 -16.87 16.42
CA ARG A 36 7.91 -15.94 17.17
C ARG A 36 8.21 -14.71 16.33
N PHE A 37 7.93 -13.54 16.91
CA PHE A 37 8.22 -12.24 16.31
C PHE A 37 8.79 -11.29 17.36
N GLU A 38 9.90 -10.60 17.05
CA GLU A 38 10.59 -9.66 17.95
C GLU A 38 10.80 -10.22 19.38
N ASN A 39 11.34 -11.44 19.48
CA ASN A 39 11.56 -12.18 20.74
C ASN A 39 10.30 -12.52 21.56
N THR A 40 9.12 -12.27 21.03
CA THR A 40 7.83 -12.61 21.66
C THR A 40 7.21 -13.82 20.96
N GLU A 41 6.70 -14.76 21.74
CA GLU A 41 5.92 -15.88 21.21
C GLU A 41 4.44 -15.45 21.11
N TRP A 42 3.85 -15.69 19.96
CA TRP A 42 2.46 -15.35 19.64
C TRP A 42 1.70 -16.61 19.30
N VAL A 43 0.46 -16.71 19.76
CA VAL A 43 -0.44 -17.80 19.42
C VAL A 43 -1.53 -17.30 18.48
N TYR A 44 -1.73 -18.03 17.39
CA TYR A 44 -2.68 -17.78 16.31
C TYR A 44 -3.67 -18.94 16.23
N PHE A 45 -4.86 -18.68 15.70
CA PHE A 45 -5.63 -19.73 15.07
C PHE A 45 -4.99 -20.09 13.73
N GLU A 46 -5.03 -21.37 13.35
CA GLU A 46 -4.43 -21.84 12.10
C GLU A 46 -4.93 -21.06 10.88
N LYS A 47 -6.23 -20.71 10.86
CA LYS A 47 -6.82 -19.88 9.80
C LYS A 47 -6.15 -18.51 9.69
N THR A 48 -6.01 -17.77 10.80
CA THR A 48 -5.40 -16.43 10.79
C THR A 48 -3.91 -16.50 10.50
N TYR A 49 -3.24 -17.54 10.99
CA TYR A 49 -1.83 -17.80 10.68
C TYR A 49 -1.60 -18.03 9.18
N ARG A 50 -2.45 -18.85 8.53
CA ARG A 50 -2.38 -19.07 7.07
C ARG A 50 -2.54 -17.75 6.30
N SER A 51 -3.48 -16.89 6.70
CA SER A 51 -3.63 -15.56 6.09
C SER A 51 -2.41 -14.66 6.30
N LYS A 52 -1.78 -14.68 7.48
CA LYS A 52 -0.52 -13.96 7.75
C LYS A 52 0.59 -14.41 6.80
N ILE A 53 0.85 -15.71 6.74
CA ILE A 53 1.95 -16.25 5.92
C ILE A 53 1.73 -15.98 4.44
N GLU A 54 0.49 -16.09 3.97
CA GLU A 54 0.17 -15.78 2.57
C GLU A 54 0.39 -14.30 2.25
N LEU A 55 -0.04 -13.39 3.12
CA LEU A 55 0.23 -11.96 2.95
C LEU A 55 1.74 -11.65 2.96
N GLU A 56 2.49 -12.23 3.90
CA GLU A 56 3.95 -12.07 3.97
C GLU A 56 4.63 -12.56 2.69
N ARG A 57 4.22 -13.72 2.17
CA ARG A 57 4.71 -14.26 0.90
C ARG A 57 4.42 -13.31 -0.27
N LEU A 58 3.17 -12.88 -0.40
CA LEU A 58 2.72 -11.98 -1.47
C LEU A 58 3.40 -10.61 -1.44
N LEU A 59 3.76 -10.11 -0.26
CA LEU A 59 4.50 -8.86 -0.09
C LEU A 59 5.98 -9.05 -0.45
N LYS A 60 6.62 -10.11 0.04
CA LYS A 60 8.01 -10.44 -0.32
C LYS A 60 8.19 -10.59 -1.82
N GLU A 61 7.31 -11.34 -2.47
CA GLU A 61 7.34 -11.50 -3.93
C GLU A 61 7.21 -10.17 -4.67
N ARG A 62 6.36 -9.25 -4.19
CA ARG A 62 6.23 -7.93 -4.81
C ARG A 62 7.47 -7.05 -4.59
N ILE A 63 8.10 -7.14 -3.43
CA ILE A 63 9.30 -6.35 -3.10
C ILE A 63 10.52 -6.90 -3.84
N GLU A 64 10.64 -8.22 -3.97
CA GLU A 64 11.78 -8.89 -4.61
C GLU A 64 11.70 -8.86 -6.14
N ASN A 65 10.50 -8.94 -6.72
CA ASN A 65 10.30 -8.82 -8.17
C ASN A 65 10.33 -7.34 -8.62
N ASP A 66 11.27 -6.57 -8.09
CA ASP A 66 11.34 -5.15 -8.34
C ASP A 66 11.61 -4.84 -9.82
N VAL A 67 10.55 -4.54 -10.54
CA VAL A 67 10.63 -3.99 -11.88
C VAL A 67 10.99 -2.53 -11.71
N SER A 68 12.29 -2.25 -11.61
CA SER A 68 12.78 -0.88 -11.71
C SER A 68 12.27 -0.30 -13.02
N VAL A 69 11.36 0.68 -12.92
CA VAL A 69 11.06 1.53 -14.06
C VAL A 69 12.32 2.37 -14.21
N ASN A 70 13.11 2.11 -15.26
CA ASN A 70 14.26 2.96 -15.56
C ASN A 70 13.72 4.32 -16.01
N VAL A 71 13.52 5.19 -15.03
CA VAL A 71 12.99 6.52 -15.23
C VAL A 71 14.14 7.50 -15.24
N ASP A 72 14.23 8.28 -16.32
CA ASP A 72 15.12 9.42 -16.42
C ASP A 72 14.75 10.46 -15.35
N THR A 73 15.56 10.50 -14.29
CA THR A 73 15.39 11.39 -13.13
C THR A 73 15.34 12.85 -13.56
N ASP A 74 16.18 13.29 -14.50
CA ASP A 74 16.23 14.68 -14.95
C ASP A 74 14.95 15.06 -15.68
N ARG A 75 14.42 14.12 -16.47
CA ARG A 75 13.14 14.30 -17.15
C ARG A 75 11.97 14.37 -16.17
N VAL A 76 11.97 13.54 -15.12
CA VAL A 76 10.96 13.63 -14.04
C VAL A 76 11.05 14.95 -13.31
N GLU A 77 12.26 15.42 -12.99
CA GLU A 77 12.43 16.71 -12.33
C GLU A 77 11.88 17.87 -13.18
N LYS A 78 12.09 17.82 -14.49
CA LYS A 78 11.54 18.80 -15.42
C LYS A 78 10.01 18.77 -15.42
N ILE A 79 9.41 17.59 -15.50
CA ILE A 79 7.95 17.41 -15.44
C ILE A 79 7.41 17.95 -14.11
N LEU A 80 8.05 17.62 -12.98
CA LEU A 80 7.63 18.09 -11.66
C LEU A 80 7.74 19.62 -11.51
N LYS A 81 8.78 20.26 -12.05
CA LYS A 81 8.91 21.73 -12.06
C LYS A 81 7.79 22.40 -12.87
N ASP A 82 7.45 21.83 -14.03
CA ASP A 82 6.35 22.33 -14.86
C ASP A 82 5.01 22.21 -14.13
N LEU A 83 4.85 21.19 -13.27
CA LEU A 83 3.65 20.99 -12.43
C LEU A 83 3.64 21.88 -11.18
N GLU A 84 4.79 22.11 -10.54
CA GLU A 84 4.97 23.03 -9.41
C GLU A 84 4.50 24.45 -9.77
N SER A 85 4.87 24.93 -10.96
CA SER A 85 4.48 26.26 -11.43
C SER A 85 2.96 26.47 -11.56
N LYS A 86 2.17 25.38 -11.51
CA LYS A 86 0.71 25.37 -11.71
C LYS A 86 -0.08 24.98 -10.46
N SER A 87 0.51 24.31 -9.47
CA SER A 87 -0.23 23.85 -8.28
C SER A 87 0.68 23.46 -7.10
N PHE A 88 0.48 24.12 -5.94
CA PHE A 88 0.95 23.77 -4.58
C PHE A 88 2.47 23.48 -4.41
N SER A 89 2.99 23.59 -3.18
CA SER A 89 4.42 23.32 -2.92
C SER A 89 4.69 21.80 -2.97
N LEU A 90 5.25 21.29 -4.08
CA LEU A 90 5.58 19.87 -4.23
C LEU A 90 6.82 19.41 -3.43
N LYS A 91 7.55 20.33 -2.77
CA LYS A 91 8.76 20.00 -1.99
C LYS A 91 8.57 18.82 -1.03
N LYS A 92 7.40 18.70 -0.40
CA LYS A 92 7.12 17.64 0.58
C LYS A 92 6.86 16.27 -0.07
N ILE A 93 6.26 16.23 -1.26
CA ILE A 93 5.84 14.99 -1.91
C ILE A 93 6.82 14.49 -2.97
N LYS A 94 7.76 15.33 -3.44
CA LYS A 94 8.77 14.97 -4.45
C LYS A 94 9.52 13.69 -4.09
N LYS A 95 10.00 13.58 -2.84
CA LYS A 95 10.71 12.37 -2.36
C LYS A 95 9.84 11.11 -2.47
N THR A 96 8.56 11.21 -2.11
CA THR A 96 7.62 10.09 -2.20
C THR A 96 7.38 9.68 -3.65
N ILE A 97 7.22 10.64 -4.56
CA ILE A 97 7.07 10.37 -6.01
C ILE A 97 8.29 9.60 -6.53
N PHE A 98 9.51 10.05 -6.23
CA PHE A 98 10.72 9.33 -6.64
C PHE A 98 10.79 7.93 -6.04
N SER A 99 10.41 7.74 -4.77
CA SER A 99 10.34 6.41 -4.16
C SER A 99 9.36 5.49 -4.90
N CYS A 100 8.19 6.00 -5.28
CA CYS A 100 7.19 5.23 -6.03
C CYS A 100 7.65 4.87 -7.44
N LEU A 101 8.39 5.75 -8.12
CA LEU A 101 8.89 5.49 -9.47
C LEU A 101 10.04 4.45 -9.49
N ASN A 102 10.74 4.29 -8.36
CA ASN A 102 11.88 3.37 -8.22
C ASN A 102 11.52 2.08 -7.47
N SER A 103 10.24 1.83 -7.20
CA SER A 103 9.80 0.60 -6.52
C SER A 103 8.50 0.09 -7.11
N SER A 104 8.46 -1.20 -7.39
CA SER A 104 7.25 -1.93 -7.82
C SER A 104 6.17 -2.03 -6.72
N PHE A 105 6.54 -1.84 -5.45
CA PHE A 105 5.63 -1.81 -4.32
C PHE A 105 5.97 -0.67 -3.35
N GLN A 106 4.99 0.19 -3.07
CA GLN A 106 5.17 1.32 -2.15
C GLN A 106 3.96 1.47 -1.24
N ILE A 107 4.23 1.67 0.05
CA ILE A 107 3.24 2.14 1.02
C ILE A 107 3.48 3.64 1.22
N ILE A 108 2.41 4.42 1.06
CA ILE A 108 2.38 5.84 1.39
C ILE A 108 1.45 5.98 2.59
N SER A 109 1.94 6.63 3.64
CA SER A 109 1.17 6.86 4.86
C SER A 109 1.23 8.32 5.26
N GLY A 110 0.09 8.88 5.63
CA GLY A 110 -0.09 10.25 6.06
C GLY A 110 -1.49 10.46 6.64
N GLY A 111 -1.67 11.58 7.34
CA GLY A 111 -2.98 11.96 7.86
C GLY A 111 -3.94 12.46 6.77
N PRO A 112 -5.22 12.65 7.09
CA PRO A 112 -6.16 13.28 6.16
C PRO A 112 -5.62 14.61 5.63
N GLY A 113 -5.66 14.80 4.31
CA GLY A 113 -5.22 16.05 3.66
C GLY A 113 -3.71 16.17 3.42
N THR A 114 -2.90 15.11 3.62
CA THR A 114 -1.45 15.15 3.33
C THR A 114 -1.08 14.97 1.85
N GLY A 115 -2.07 14.99 0.95
CA GLY A 115 -1.84 14.99 -0.49
C GLY A 115 -1.56 13.61 -1.10
N GLU A 116 -1.93 12.51 -0.45
CA GLU A 116 -1.71 11.15 -0.96
C GLU A 116 -2.36 10.94 -2.33
N THR A 117 -3.62 11.34 -2.50
CA THR A 117 -4.29 11.26 -3.80
C THR A 117 -3.66 12.15 -4.86
N THR A 118 -3.08 13.28 -4.45
CA THR A 118 -2.31 14.16 -5.34
C THR A 118 -1.02 13.48 -5.82
N ILE A 119 -0.36 12.70 -4.96
CA ILE A 119 0.80 11.88 -5.35
C ILE A 119 0.40 10.88 -6.44
N VAL A 120 -0.72 10.18 -6.27
CA VAL A 120 -1.23 9.22 -7.27
C VAL A 120 -1.50 9.92 -8.62
N ALA A 121 -2.16 11.08 -8.62
CA ALA A 121 -2.41 11.83 -9.85
C ALA A 121 -1.10 12.28 -10.54
N PHE A 122 -0.10 12.74 -9.78
CA PHE A 122 1.19 13.09 -10.34
C PHE A 122 1.97 11.88 -10.89
N LEU A 123 1.90 10.73 -10.23
CA LEU A 123 2.52 9.50 -10.75
C LEU A 123 1.93 9.10 -12.09
N LEU A 124 0.60 9.07 -12.21
CA LEU A 124 -0.08 8.80 -13.48
C LEU A 124 0.35 9.81 -14.56
N GLN A 125 0.49 11.08 -14.19
CA GLN A 125 0.92 12.11 -15.11
C GLN A 125 2.36 11.94 -15.59
N ILE A 126 3.28 11.73 -14.67
CA ILE A 126 4.70 11.54 -14.98
C ILE A 126 4.85 10.32 -15.90
N LEU A 127 4.24 9.19 -15.56
CA LEU A 127 4.29 7.98 -16.36
C LEU A 127 3.71 8.21 -17.77
N ASN A 128 2.63 8.99 -17.90
CA ASN A 128 2.06 9.32 -19.21
C ASN A 128 3.01 10.18 -20.05
N GLU A 129 3.61 11.23 -19.45
CA GLU A 129 4.56 12.11 -20.15
C GLU A 129 5.87 11.42 -20.53
N LEU A 130 6.24 10.39 -19.78
CA LEU A 130 7.35 9.48 -20.10
C LEU A 130 6.97 8.40 -21.13
N LYS A 131 5.69 8.29 -21.52
CA LYS A 131 5.14 7.21 -22.36
C LYS A 131 5.37 5.81 -21.76
N GLN A 132 5.38 5.73 -20.44
CA GLN A 132 5.54 4.50 -19.65
C GLN A 132 4.25 4.11 -18.92
N LEU A 133 3.20 4.93 -19.01
CA LEU A 133 1.90 4.59 -18.43
C LEU A 133 1.33 3.35 -19.13
N PRO A 134 0.94 2.30 -18.38
CA PRO A 134 0.25 1.15 -18.95
C PRO A 134 -1.05 1.56 -19.63
N SER A 135 -1.60 0.66 -20.46
CA SER A 135 -2.93 0.91 -21.02
C SER A 135 -3.97 1.00 -19.90
N PRO A 136 -5.02 1.84 -20.04
CA PRO A 136 -5.99 2.11 -18.98
C PRO A 136 -6.57 0.84 -18.34
N GLU A 137 -6.86 -0.20 -19.12
CA GLU A 137 -7.39 -1.48 -18.64
C GLU A 137 -6.44 -2.28 -17.74
N LYS A 138 -5.16 -1.87 -17.64
CA LYS A 138 -4.17 -2.44 -16.71
C LYS A 138 -4.02 -1.64 -15.41
N ILE A 139 -4.76 -0.54 -15.26
CA ILE A 139 -4.70 0.34 -14.09
C ILE A 139 -6.00 0.18 -13.30
N ALA A 140 -5.89 -0.11 -12.01
CA ALA A 140 -7.04 -0.22 -11.12
C ALA A 140 -6.89 0.74 -9.94
N LEU A 141 -7.91 1.57 -9.71
CA LEU A 141 -8.05 2.38 -8.49
C LEU A 141 -9.04 1.66 -7.57
N VAL A 142 -8.57 1.22 -6.41
CA VAL A 142 -9.37 0.39 -5.50
C VAL A 142 -9.42 0.99 -4.09
N ALA A 143 -10.55 0.81 -3.42
CA ALA A 143 -10.76 1.18 -2.04
C ALA A 143 -11.66 0.14 -1.35
N PRO A 144 -11.58 -0.01 -0.01
CA PRO A 144 -12.29 -1.07 0.70
C PRO A 144 -13.82 -0.88 0.76
N THR A 145 -14.33 0.32 0.47
CA THR A 145 -15.78 0.62 0.49
C THR A 145 -16.17 1.45 -0.73
N GLY A 146 -17.41 1.30 -1.19
CA GLY A 146 -17.91 2.02 -2.38
C GLY A 146 -17.83 3.55 -2.26
N ARG A 147 -18.15 4.11 -1.08
CA ARG A 147 -18.02 5.56 -0.84
C ARG A 147 -16.57 6.03 -0.90
N ALA A 148 -15.63 5.24 -0.40
CA ALA A 148 -14.20 5.57 -0.48
C ALA A 148 -13.69 5.46 -1.93
N ALA A 149 -14.15 4.45 -2.68
CA ALA A 149 -13.80 4.27 -4.09
C ALA A 149 -14.29 5.46 -4.93
N GLN A 150 -15.55 5.87 -4.76
CA GLN A 150 -16.10 7.04 -5.44
C GLN A 150 -15.26 8.30 -5.17
N ARG A 151 -14.94 8.58 -3.90
CA ARG A 151 -14.09 9.74 -3.52
C ARG A 151 -12.68 9.65 -4.09
N LEU A 152 -12.09 8.44 -4.12
CA LEU A 152 -10.78 8.21 -4.71
C LEU A 152 -10.80 8.57 -6.21
N THR A 153 -11.78 8.05 -6.95
CA THR A 153 -11.96 8.33 -8.37
C THR A 153 -12.18 9.81 -8.64
N GLU A 154 -13.13 10.45 -7.94
CA GLU A 154 -13.42 11.89 -8.06
C GLU A 154 -12.16 12.73 -7.83
N SER A 155 -11.43 12.45 -6.74
CA SER A 155 -10.23 13.21 -6.38
C SER A 155 -9.09 13.02 -7.39
N VAL A 156 -8.86 11.80 -7.89
CA VAL A 156 -7.85 11.57 -8.94
C VAL A 156 -8.25 12.30 -10.23
N GLN A 157 -9.50 12.18 -10.66
CA GLN A 157 -9.99 12.85 -11.87
C GLN A 157 -9.90 14.38 -11.78
N GLU A 158 -10.26 14.97 -10.65
CA GLU A 158 -10.13 16.42 -10.43
C GLU A 158 -8.67 16.90 -10.50
N ASN A 159 -7.74 16.13 -9.92
CA ASN A 159 -6.32 16.46 -10.01
C ASN A 159 -5.80 16.31 -11.44
N LEU A 160 -6.25 15.30 -12.18
CA LEU A 160 -5.87 15.11 -13.59
C LEU A 160 -6.46 16.18 -14.51
N LYS A 161 -7.69 16.66 -14.28
CA LYS A 161 -8.30 17.75 -15.08
C LYS A 161 -7.53 19.06 -14.98
N LYS A 162 -6.84 19.32 -13.86
CA LYS A 162 -5.94 20.46 -13.69
C LYS A 162 -4.69 20.35 -14.56
N SER A 163 -4.43 19.18 -15.15
CA SER A 163 -3.43 18.95 -16.18
C SER A 163 -4.06 18.70 -17.56
N PRO A 164 -3.90 19.61 -18.54
CA PRO A 164 -4.58 19.51 -19.84
C PRO A 164 -4.17 18.31 -20.71
N ARG A 165 -3.24 17.45 -20.28
CA ARG A 165 -2.67 16.35 -21.08
C ARG A 165 -3.25 14.96 -20.78
N LEU A 166 -4.11 14.81 -19.76
CA LEU A 166 -4.68 13.52 -19.31
C LEU A 166 -6.20 13.49 -19.18
N SER A 167 -6.90 14.52 -19.64
CA SER A 167 -8.35 14.70 -19.48
C SER A 167 -9.24 13.66 -20.17
N LYS A 168 -8.66 12.63 -20.82
CA LYS A 168 -9.37 11.59 -21.59
C LYS A 168 -9.25 10.17 -21.01
N MET A 169 -8.62 9.98 -19.85
CA MET A 169 -8.60 8.68 -19.18
C MET A 169 -9.82 8.54 -18.28
N ASP A 170 -10.74 7.66 -18.68
CA ASP A 170 -11.81 7.17 -17.83
C ASP A 170 -11.25 5.98 -17.03
N PHE A 171 -11.22 6.13 -15.70
CA PHE A 171 -10.83 5.10 -14.73
C PHE A 171 -12.08 4.51 -14.07
#